data_AF-A0A972NCA0-F1
#
_entry.id   AF-A0A972NCA0-F1
#
_cell.length_a   1.000
_cell.length_b   1.000
_cell.length_c   1.000
_cell.angle_alpha   90.00
_cell.angle_beta   90.00
_cell.angle_gamma   90.00
#
_symmetry.space_group_name_H-M   'P 1'
#
loop_
_entity.id
_entity.type
_entity.pdbx_description
1 polymer ?
#
loop_
_entity_poly.entity_id
_entity_poly.type
_entity_poly.pdbx_seq_one_letter_code
_entity_poly.pdbx_strand_id
1 'polypeptide(L)' 'DFSFGASGVLYRGGKKVQAVRGVTVAGNFLKLLERVDGVADDLTFYGSTGAPSLSVKNITVGGV' A
#
# COMPACT_ATOMS: atom_id res chain seq x y z
N ASP A 1 -3.88 14.02 6.80
CA ASP A 1 -3.28 12.80 7.42
C ASP A 1 -4.30 11.69 7.44
N PHE A 2 -3.86 10.44 7.56
CA PHE A 2 -4.73 9.26 7.52
C PHE A 2 -4.24 8.17 8.48
N SER A 3 -5.16 7.28 8.86
CA SER A 3 -4.88 6.03 9.58
C SER A 3 -5.93 5.01 9.18
N PHE A 4 -5.52 3.94 8.54
CA PHE A 4 -6.41 2.91 8.02
C PHE A 4 -5.97 1.52 8.48
N GLY A 5 -6.95 0.68 8.82
CA GLY A 5 -6.71 -0.74 8.97
C GLY A 5 -6.42 -1.38 7.61
N ALA A 6 -5.43 -2.27 7.57
CA ALA A 6 -5.03 -2.97 6.36
C ALA A 6 -4.82 -4.47 6.61
N SER A 7 -4.88 -5.20 5.51
CA SER A 7 -4.56 -6.62 5.43
C SER A 7 -3.88 -6.90 4.10
N GLY A 8 -3.01 -7.89 4.05
CA GLY A 8 -2.28 -8.21 2.84
C GLY A 8 -1.27 -9.32 3.05
N VAL A 9 -0.15 -9.23 2.32
CA VAL A 9 0.90 -10.23 2.34
C VAL A 9 2.25 -9.55 2.55
N LEU A 10 3.04 -10.08 3.47
CA LEU A 10 4.42 -9.66 3.68
C LEU A 10 5.33 -10.35 2.66
N TYR A 11 6.12 -9.56 1.94
CA TYR A 11 7.15 -10.07 1.04
C TYR A 11 8.55 -9.79 1.60
N ARG A 12 9.47 -10.74 1.44
CA ARG A 12 10.90 -10.59 1.77
C ARG A 12 11.75 -11.17 0.65
N GLY A 13 12.63 -10.37 0.05
CA GLY A 13 13.44 -10.79 -1.09
C GLY A 13 12.59 -11.30 -2.27
N GLY A 14 11.46 -10.66 -2.55
CA GLY A 14 10.52 -11.05 -3.60
C GLY A 14 9.66 -12.29 -3.29
N LYS A 15 9.84 -12.95 -2.14
CA LYS A 15 9.06 -14.13 -1.75
C LYS A 15 7.97 -13.78 -0.74
N LYS A 16 6.78 -14.33 -0.91
CA LYS A 16 5.69 -14.27 0.07
C LYS A 16 6.13 -15.00 1.34
N VAL A 17 6.05 -14.31 2.47
CA VAL A 17 6.45 -14.85 3.78
C VAL A 17 5.22 -15.25 4.59
N GLN A 18 4.27 -14.33 4.74
CA GLN A 18 3.07 -14.56 5.56
C GLN A 18 1.94 -13.61 5.16
N ALA A 19 0.69 -14.03 5.41
CA ALA A 19 -0.44 -13.12 5.40
C ALA A 19 -0.42 -12.24 6.66
N VAL A 20 -0.80 -10.97 6.51
CA VAL A 20 -0.92 -10.02 7.62
C VAL A 20 -2.35 -9.47 7.68
N ARG A 21 -2.89 -9.32 8.88
CA ARG A 21 -4.23 -8.77 9.13
C ARG A 21 -4.22 -7.97 10.42
N GLY A 22 -5.03 -6.92 10.47
CA GLY A 22 -5.12 -6.07 11.66
C GLY A 22 -3.92 -5.13 11.82
N VAL A 23 -3.16 -4.91 10.75
CA VAL A 23 -2.11 -3.89 10.74
C VAL A 23 -2.72 -2.53 10.44
N THR A 24 -2.08 -1.48 10.92
CA THR A 24 -2.51 -0.10 10.69
C THR A 24 -1.49 0.60 9.81
N VAL A 25 -1.97 1.26 8.77
CA VAL A 25 -1.15 2.11 7.91
C VAL A 25 -1.53 3.56 8.19
N ALA A 26 -0.56 4.35 8.64
CA ALA A 26 -0.80 5.74 9.02
C ALA A 26 0.25 6.67 8.38
N GLY A 27 -0.15 7.91 8.09
CA GLY A 27 0.75 8.90 7.54
C GLY A 27 0.06 10.09 6.91
N ASN A 28 0.81 10.81 6.08
CA ASN A 28 0.29 11.94 5.32
C ASN A 28 0.04 11.53 3.86
N PHE A 29 -1.13 11.86 3.33
CA PHE A 29 -1.54 11.44 1.99
C PHE A 29 -0.66 12.02 0.88
N LEU A 30 -0.30 13.31 0.97
CA LEU A 30 0.57 13.94 -0.04
C LEU A 30 1.97 13.33 -0.03
N LYS A 31 2.53 13.10 1.16
CA LYS A 31 3.83 12.42 1.30
C LYS A 31 3.81 10.98 0.78
N LEU A 32 2.65 10.30 0.87
CA LEU A 32 2.49 8.96 0.29
C LEU A 32 2.60 9.02 -1.24
N LEU A 33 1.90 9.97 -1.87
CA LEU A 33 1.97 10.17 -3.32
C LEU A 33 3.38 10.56 -3.79
N GLU A 34 4.09 11.42 -3.05
CA GLU A 34 5.49 11.77 -3.33
C GLU A 34 6.47 10.58 -3.26
N ARG A 35 6.09 9.51 -2.54
CA ARG A 35 6.93 8.33 -2.33
C ARG A 35 6.59 7.16 -3.26
N VAL A 36 5.67 7.37 -4.19
CA VAL A 36 5.36 6.38 -5.23
C VAL A 36 6.62 6.17 -6.07
N ASP A 37 7.11 4.93 -6.12
CA ASP A 37 8.32 4.54 -6.85
C ASP A 37 8.06 3.57 -7.99
N GLY A 38 6.81 3.13 -8.14
CA GLY A 38 6.37 2.25 -9.21
C GLY A 38 4.88 2.37 -9.46
N VAL A 39 4.51 2.34 -10.73
CA VAL A 39 3.13 2.30 -11.22
C VAL A 39 3.02 1.09 -12.14
N ALA A 40 2.10 0.18 -11.84
CA ALA A 40 1.87 -0.99 -12.65
C ALA A 40 0.95 -0.69 -13.85
N ASP A 41 0.90 -1.62 -14.80
CA ASP A 41 0.08 -1.58 -16.01
C ASP A 41 -1.31 -2.23 -15.83
N ASP A 42 -1.75 -2.42 -14.58
CA ASP A 42 -2.95 -3.17 -14.17
C ASP A 42 -4.12 -2.25 -13.77
N LEU A 43 -4.40 -1.23 -14.59
CA LEU A 43 -5.46 -0.25 -14.32
C LEU A 43 -6.81 -0.93 -14.04
N THR A 44 -7.34 -0.71 -12.83
CA THR A 44 -8.65 -1.23 -12.40
C THR A 44 -9.61 -0.06 -12.15
N PHE A 45 -10.85 -0.18 -12.62
CA PHE A 45 -11.89 0.83 -12.41
C PHE A 45 -12.78 0.51 -11.20
N TYR A 46 -12.98 1.51 -10.36
CA TYR A 46 -13.88 1.53 -9.22
C TYR A 46 -14.98 2.56 -9.49
N GLY A 47 -16.02 2.14 -10.23
CA GLY A 47 -17.05 3.05 -10.73
C GLY A 47 -16.49 3.97 -11.82
N SER A 48 -16.54 5.29 -11.62
CA SER A 48 -16.01 6.28 -12.56
C SER A 48 -14.51 6.60 -12.36
N THR A 49 -13.84 5.98 -11.39
CA THR A 49 -12.44 6.27 -11.05
C THR A 49 -11.55 5.05 -11.32
N GLY A 50 -10.48 5.22 -12.07
CA GLY A 50 -9.47 4.18 -12.31
C GLY A 50 -8.25 4.34 -11.41
N ALA A 51 -7.71 3.23 -10.90
CA ALA A 51 -6.44 3.20 -10.18
C ALA A 51 -5.64 1.93 -10.55
N PRO A 52 -4.36 2.06 -10.93
CA PRO A 52 -3.44 0.93 -11.04
C PRO A 52 -2.89 0.54 -9.66
N SER A 53 -2.20 -0.59 -9.58
CA SER A 53 -1.37 -0.92 -8.43
C SER A 53 -0.18 0.05 -8.33
N LEU A 54 0.09 0.51 -7.11
CA LEU A 54 1.18 1.43 -6.80
C LEU A 54 2.17 0.79 -5.84
N SER A 55 3.46 0.96 -6.12
CA SER A 55 4.53 0.73 -5.14
C SER A 55 4.84 2.06 -4.46
N VAL A 56 4.91 2.03 -3.12
CA VAL A 56 5.19 3.20 -2.30
C VAL A 56 6.29 2.86 -1.31
N LYS A 57 7.36 3.67 -1.29
CA LYS A 57 8.44 3.51 -0.32
C LYS A 57 8.10 4.14 1.03
N ASN A 58 8.71 3.62 2.09
CA ASN A 58 8.76 4.24 3.41
C ASN A 58 7.38 4.56 3.98
N ILE A 59 6.46 3.60 3.95
CA ILE A 59 5.16 3.72 4.62
C ILE A 59 5.25 3.24 6.07
N THR A 60 4.60 3.95 6.98
CA THR A 60 4.55 3.55 8.40
C THR A 60 3.47 2.51 8.58
N VAL A 61 3.86 1.32 9.06
CA VAL A 61 2.97 0.22 9.41
C VAL A 61 3.10 -0.06 10.90
N GLY A 62 1.98 -0.04 11.63
CA GLY A 62 1.88 -0.41 13.03
C GLY A 62 1.11 -1.72 13.22
N GLY A 63 1.36 -2.44 14.31
CA GLY A 63 0.64 -3.68 14.63
C GLY A 63 1.25 -4.95 14.04
N VAL A 64 2.58 -4.95 13.83
CA VAL A 64 3.39 -6.16 13.57
C VAL A 64 4.08 -6.62 14.83
#